data_AF-A0A6G6AWY5-F1
#
_entry.id   AF-A0A6G6AWY5-F1
#
_cell.length_a   1.000
_cell.length_b   1.000
_cell.length_c   1.000
_cell.angle_alpha   90.00
_cell.angle_beta   90.00
_cell.angle_gamma   90.00
#
_symmetry.space_group_name_H-M   'P 1'
#
loop_
_entity.id
_entity.type
_entity.pdbx_description
1 polymer ?
#
loop_
_entity_poly.entity_id
_entity_poly.type
_entity_poly.pdbx_seq_one_letter_code
_entity_poly.pdbx_strand_id
1 'polypeptide(L)'
;MFLPDYLYEETKIQTKVADLLFQSIGKTPKQEGWKILFKQQTKEEEEDVQTLPLVIIGEHAEVDVKSAEKETQPPKAFTEGTLLTAMKTANKTVDDEEAIKILQEVEGIGTEATRASIIEALKQKEYIQVIKNKLVVTEKGKLLCQAVESQHLLTSAEMTAKWETYLKKIGKREGNQENFITNIKKFIVHLLEAVPNDIEKLNFSDYQEQKEKEAEKSIVGKCPKCGNNIVLKKSFYGCSNYPECTFTLAEHFRKKKLTKTNVKELLEGKETLVKGIKTKDRKSYNAVVKIGEKGYIDFISFSK
;
A
#
# COMPACT_ATOMS: atom_id res chain seq x y z
N MET A 1 11.10 -2.65 -29.62
CA MET A 1 9.99 -1.71 -29.81
C MET A 1 9.85 -1.47 -31.31
N PHE A 2 8.68 -1.68 -31.92
CA PHE A 2 8.51 -1.72 -33.40
C PHE A 2 8.07 -0.39 -34.04
N LEU A 3 7.70 0.60 -33.23
CA LEU A 3 7.35 1.94 -33.68
C LEU A 3 8.55 2.87 -33.52
N PRO A 4 8.66 3.91 -34.35
CA PRO A 4 9.72 4.90 -34.22
C PRO A 4 9.56 5.73 -32.93
N ASP A 5 10.64 6.41 -32.56
CA ASP A 5 10.67 7.29 -31.38
C ASP A 5 9.69 8.46 -31.51
N TYR A 6 9.24 8.97 -30.36
CA TYR A 6 8.52 10.23 -30.27
C TYR A 6 9.49 11.40 -30.48
N LEU A 7 9.32 12.16 -31.55
CA LEU A 7 10.15 13.33 -31.86
C LEU A 7 9.38 14.60 -31.55
N TYR A 8 10.04 15.53 -30.86
CA TYR A 8 9.50 16.84 -30.53
C TYR A 8 10.59 17.91 -30.66
N GLU A 9 10.14 19.15 -30.85
CA GLU A 9 10.98 20.34 -30.85
C GLU A 9 10.80 21.06 -29.51
N GLU A 10 11.89 21.25 -28.76
CA GLU A 10 11.89 22.03 -27.51
C GLU A 10 12.32 23.47 -27.82
N THR A 11 11.41 24.41 -27.59
CA THR A 11 11.69 25.86 -27.74
C THR A 11 11.93 26.45 -26.35
N LYS A 12 13.05 27.16 -26.16
CA LYS A 12 13.36 27.91 -24.94
C LYS A 12 13.40 29.39 -25.25
N ILE A 13 12.54 30.16 -24.60
CA ILE A 13 12.51 31.62 -24.71
C ILE A 13 13.00 32.20 -23.39
N GLN A 14 14.00 33.07 -23.46
CA GLN A 14 14.47 33.85 -22.33
C GLN A 14 13.96 35.29 -22.47
N THR A 15 13.17 35.74 -21.50
CA THR A 15 12.57 37.06 -21.50
C THR A 15 13.21 37.89 -20.40
N LYS A 16 13.87 38.99 -20.77
CA LYS A 16 14.43 39.95 -19.82
C LYS A 16 13.37 40.99 -19.47
N VAL A 17 13.06 41.11 -18.18
CA VAL A 17 12.12 42.09 -17.63
C VAL A 17 12.84 42.89 -16.56
N ALA A 18 13.15 44.16 -16.87
CA ALA A 18 14.12 44.94 -16.09
C ALA A 18 15.44 44.17 -15.90
N ASP A 19 15.82 43.86 -14.67
CA ASP A 19 17.05 43.10 -14.34
C ASP A 19 16.80 41.60 -14.14
N LEU A 20 15.55 41.14 -14.25
CA LEU A 20 15.17 39.74 -14.06
C LEU A 20 15.11 38.99 -15.38
N LEU A 21 15.53 37.72 -15.36
CA LEU A 21 15.49 36.83 -16.51
C LEU A 21 14.48 35.70 -16.25
N PHE A 22 13.44 35.66 -17.08
CA PHE A 22 12.42 34.63 -17.06
C PHE A 22 12.68 33.61 -18.17
N GLN A 23 12.33 32.35 -17.93
CA GLN A 23 12.48 31.28 -18.92
C GLN A 23 11.14 30.59 -19.16
N SER A 24 10.77 30.48 -20.43
CA SER A 24 9.64 29.68 -20.89
C SER A 24 10.17 28.51 -21.70
N ILE A 25 9.65 27.31 -21.46
CA ILE A 25 9.99 26.09 -22.19
C ILE A 25 8.72 25.56 -22.82
N GLY A 26 8.74 25.36 -24.13
CA GLY A 26 7.64 24.75 -24.87
C GLY A 26 8.10 23.53 -25.63
N LYS A 27 7.20 22.56 -25.83
CA LYS A 27 7.47 21.35 -26.61
C LYS A 27 6.41 21.20 -27.69
N THR A 28 6.84 21.06 -28.94
CA THR A 28 5.95 20.85 -30.07
C THR A 28 6.20 19.45 -30.66
N PRO A 29 5.24 18.53 -30.61
CA PRO A 29 5.36 17.21 -31.24
C PRO A 29 5.62 17.35 -32.75
N LYS A 30 6.66 16.68 -33.25
CA LYS A 30 6.94 16.55 -34.71
C LYS A 30 6.52 15.17 -35.22
N GLN A 31 6.67 14.14 -34.38
CA GLN A 31 6.28 12.77 -34.70
C GLN A 31 5.83 12.03 -33.44
N GLU A 32 4.62 11.47 -33.48
CA GLU A 32 4.03 10.79 -32.33
C GLU A 32 4.72 9.46 -31.97
N GLY A 33 5.25 8.74 -32.96
CA GLY A 33 5.98 7.50 -32.74
C GLY A 33 5.20 6.46 -31.93
N TRP A 34 5.86 5.81 -30.97
CA TRP A 34 5.26 4.83 -30.07
C TRP A 34 4.09 5.36 -29.23
N LYS A 35 3.97 6.69 -29.01
CA LYS A 35 2.89 7.28 -28.19
C LYS A 35 1.50 7.06 -28.77
N ILE A 36 1.39 6.77 -30.07
CA ILE A 36 0.10 6.48 -30.74
C ILE A 36 -0.66 5.34 -30.03
N LEU A 37 0.06 4.36 -29.47
CA LEU A 37 -0.53 3.20 -28.82
C LEU A 37 -1.22 3.52 -27.48
N PHE A 38 -0.87 4.65 -26.84
CA PHE A 38 -1.31 4.97 -25.47
C PHE A 38 -2.31 6.14 -25.39
N LYS A 39 -2.67 6.75 -26.53
CA LYS A 39 -3.56 7.93 -26.60
C LYS A 39 -4.94 7.75 -25.95
N GLN A 40 -5.42 6.52 -25.76
CA GLN A 40 -6.72 6.24 -25.13
C GLN A 40 -6.66 6.07 -23.60
N GLN A 41 -5.47 5.82 -23.02
CA GLN A 41 -5.33 5.58 -21.58
C GLN A 41 -5.06 6.88 -20.79
N THR A 42 -4.66 7.95 -21.46
CA THR A 42 -4.20 9.22 -20.86
C THR A 42 -5.14 10.40 -21.11
N LYS A 43 -6.47 10.19 -21.10
CA LYS A 43 -7.41 11.33 -21.08
C LYS A 43 -7.28 12.23 -19.83
N GLU A 44 -6.58 11.78 -18.79
CA GLU A 44 -6.23 12.55 -17.60
C GLU A 44 -4.79 13.08 -17.61
N GLU A 45 -3.96 12.69 -18.60
CA GLU A 45 -2.57 13.16 -18.80
C GLU A 45 -2.44 13.84 -20.17
N GLU A 46 -3.37 14.74 -20.52
CA GLU A 46 -3.00 15.88 -21.37
C GLU A 46 -2.09 16.79 -20.54
N GLU A 47 -0.89 16.30 -20.21
CA GLU A 47 0.19 17.15 -19.70
C GLU A 47 0.51 18.14 -20.81
N ASP A 48 0.01 19.37 -20.65
CA ASP A 48 0.66 20.63 -21.02
C ASP A 48 1.71 20.48 -22.11
N VAL A 49 1.29 20.14 -23.33
CA VAL A 49 2.10 20.42 -24.51
C VAL A 49 2.01 21.93 -24.72
N GLN A 50 2.70 22.67 -23.86
CA GLN A 50 2.79 24.12 -23.92
C GLN A 50 3.55 24.44 -25.20
N THR A 51 2.81 24.80 -26.24
CA THR A 51 3.40 25.34 -27.47
C THR A 51 3.72 26.79 -27.21
N LEU A 52 4.96 27.18 -27.50
CA LEU A 52 5.37 28.57 -27.41
C LEU A 52 5.20 29.25 -28.78
N PRO A 53 4.87 30.54 -28.80
CA PRO A 53 4.86 31.30 -30.05
C PRO A 53 6.27 31.39 -30.63
N LEU A 54 6.34 31.56 -31.95
CA LEU A 54 7.59 31.91 -32.61
C LEU A 54 7.94 33.36 -32.26
N VAL A 55 9.19 33.58 -31.85
CA VAL A 55 9.71 34.90 -31.47
C VAL A 55 11.07 35.15 -32.13
N ILE A 56 11.41 36.42 -32.30
CA ILE A 56 12.71 36.86 -32.83
C ILE A 56 13.57 37.42 -31.70
N ILE A 57 14.88 37.22 -31.76
CA ILE A 57 15.82 37.81 -30.80
C ILE A 57 15.70 39.35 -30.86
N GLY A 58 15.42 39.97 -29.72
CA GLY A 58 15.21 41.41 -29.60
C GLY A 58 13.76 41.87 -29.77
N GLU A 59 12.82 40.95 -29.97
CA GLU A 59 11.39 41.25 -29.98
C GLU A 59 10.90 41.77 -28.62
N HIS A 60 10.08 42.82 -28.64
CA HIS A 60 9.48 43.39 -27.44
C HIS A 60 8.17 42.69 -27.11
N ALA A 61 7.94 42.41 -25.83
CA ALA A 61 6.70 41.84 -25.32
C ALA A 61 6.10 42.71 -24.22
N GLU A 62 4.78 42.78 -24.17
CA GLU A 62 4.07 43.33 -23.01
C GLU A 62 4.11 42.32 -21.86
N VAL A 63 4.39 42.80 -20.64
CA VAL A 63 4.60 41.94 -19.47
C VAL A 63 3.68 42.36 -18.33
N ASP A 64 2.95 41.39 -17.79
CA ASP A 64 2.19 41.49 -16.54
C ASP A 64 2.91 40.68 -15.45
N VAL A 65 3.61 41.36 -14.54
CA VAL A 65 4.40 40.73 -13.48
C VAL A 65 3.55 40.53 -12.23
N LYS A 66 3.41 39.26 -11.81
CA LYS A 66 2.70 38.88 -10.58
C LYS A 66 3.62 38.12 -9.65
N SER A 67 3.51 38.40 -8.35
CA SER A 67 4.11 37.55 -7.32
C SER A 67 3.27 36.29 -7.15
N ALA A 68 3.92 35.13 -7.17
CA ALA A 68 3.27 33.85 -6.92
C ALA A 68 3.70 33.31 -5.56
N GLU A 69 2.79 33.33 -4.60
CA GLU A 69 2.99 32.63 -3.33
C GLU A 69 2.69 31.14 -3.53
N LYS A 70 3.61 30.28 -3.09
CA LYS A 70 3.46 28.83 -3.15
C LYS A 70 3.87 28.23 -1.82
N GLU A 71 3.11 27.23 -1.38
CA GLU A 71 3.43 26.45 -0.20
C GLU A 71 4.10 25.13 -0.60
N THR A 72 5.02 24.66 0.24
CA THR A 72 5.57 23.31 0.11
C THR A 72 4.48 22.30 0.45
N GLN A 73 4.42 21.22 -0.33
CA GLN A 73 3.51 20.12 -0.05
C GLN A 73 4.29 18.96 0.59
N PRO A 74 3.68 18.23 1.54
CA PRO A 74 4.30 17.04 2.08
C PRO A 74 4.52 15.99 0.96
N PRO A 75 5.51 15.10 1.11
CA PRO A 75 5.73 14.03 0.15
C PRO A 75 4.46 13.22 -0.08
N LYS A 76 4.19 12.90 -1.35
CA LYS A 76 3.04 12.06 -1.71
C LYS A 76 3.23 10.66 -1.11
N ALA A 77 2.19 10.13 -0.49
CA ALA A 77 2.19 8.75 -0.01
C ALA A 77 2.43 7.78 -1.17
N PHE A 78 3.14 6.69 -0.88
CA PHE A 78 3.40 5.66 -1.88
C PHE A 78 2.11 4.93 -2.29
N THR A 79 1.98 4.63 -3.57
CA THR A 79 1.22 3.52 -4.14
C THR A 79 2.13 2.29 -4.28
N GLU A 80 1.57 1.12 -4.61
CA GLU A 80 2.40 -0.08 -4.89
C GLU A 80 3.38 0.17 -6.04
N GLY A 81 2.93 0.81 -7.13
CA GLY A 81 3.79 1.14 -8.26
C GLY A 81 4.91 2.10 -7.90
N THR A 82 4.60 3.17 -7.16
CA THR A 82 5.63 4.13 -6.74
C THR A 82 6.58 3.55 -5.69
N LEU A 83 6.12 2.63 -4.83
CA LEU A 83 7.00 1.91 -3.89
C LEU A 83 7.93 0.96 -4.64
N LEU A 84 7.43 0.25 -5.66
CA LEU A 84 8.27 -0.59 -6.52
C LEU A 84 9.36 0.24 -7.21
N THR A 85 9.01 1.42 -7.72
CA THR A 85 9.97 2.38 -8.28
C THR A 85 10.96 2.85 -7.22
N ALA A 86 10.50 3.17 -6.01
CA ALA A 86 11.38 3.59 -4.92
C ALA A 86 12.37 2.49 -4.51
N MET A 87 11.93 1.22 -4.46
CA MET A 87 12.81 0.07 -4.24
C MET A 87 13.86 -0.07 -5.35
N LYS A 88 13.47 0.15 -6.62
CA LYS A 88 14.38 0.15 -7.78
C LYS A 88 15.42 1.27 -7.72
N THR A 89 15.00 2.45 -7.26
CA THR A 89 15.85 3.65 -7.21
C THR A 89 16.31 3.99 -5.80
N ALA A 90 16.46 2.98 -4.93
CA ALA A 90 16.88 3.16 -3.55
C ALA A 90 18.28 3.80 -3.44
N ASN A 91 19.08 3.72 -4.50
CA ASN A 91 20.35 4.43 -4.61
C ASN A 91 20.21 5.97 -4.47
N LYS A 92 19.03 6.55 -4.77
CA LYS A 92 18.80 8.00 -4.64
C LYS A 92 18.65 8.48 -3.19
N THR A 93 18.50 7.55 -2.24
CA THR A 93 18.28 7.87 -0.82
C THR A 93 19.50 7.54 0.04
N VAL A 94 20.66 7.35 -0.60
CA VAL A 94 21.93 7.00 0.05
C VAL A 94 22.95 8.05 -0.34
N ASP A 95 23.78 8.49 0.62
CA ASP A 95 24.80 9.52 0.40
C ASP A 95 26.16 8.94 -0.02
N ASP A 96 26.46 7.69 0.37
CA ASP A 96 27.74 7.03 0.08
C ASP A 96 27.87 6.65 -1.40
N GLU A 97 28.88 7.20 -2.09
CA GLU A 97 29.07 7.02 -3.54
C GLU A 97 29.29 5.56 -3.96
N GLU A 98 29.95 4.76 -3.13
CA GLU A 98 30.19 3.34 -3.42
C GLU A 98 28.88 2.55 -3.31
N ALA A 99 28.11 2.77 -2.26
CA ALA A 99 26.78 2.19 -2.08
C ALA A 99 25.81 2.59 -3.19
N ILE A 100 25.84 3.85 -3.65
CA ILE A 100 25.01 4.31 -4.79
C ILE A 100 25.32 3.47 -6.04
N LYS A 101 26.61 3.30 -6.39
CA LYS A 101 27.02 2.53 -7.57
C LYS A 101 26.56 1.08 -7.48
N ILE A 102 26.73 0.47 -6.32
CA ILE A 102 26.34 -0.94 -6.11
C ILE A 102 24.83 -1.10 -6.20
N LEU A 103 24.07 -0.22 -5.55
CA LEU A 103 22.61 -0.22 -5.67
C LEU A 103 22.16 0.05 -7.10
N GLN A 104 22.86 0.84 -7.91
CA GLN A 104 22.54 0.96 -9.34
C GLN A 104 22.79 -0.35 -10.09
N GLU A 105 23.89 -1.05 -9.82
CA GLU A 105 24.22 -2.34 -10.45
C GLU A 105 23.22 -3.44 -10.08
N VAL A 106 22.76 -3.51 -8.83
CA VAL A 106 21.79 -4.53 -8.36
C VAL A 106 20.34 -4.08 -8.49
N GLU A 107 20.11 -2.94 -9.14
CA GLU A 107 18.79 -2.30 -9.31
C GLU A 107 18.07 -1.97 -7.99
N GLY A 108 18.79 -1.60 -6.93
CA GLY A 108 18.25 -1.11 -5.67
C GLY A 108 18.03 -2.21 -4.64
N ILE A 109 16.90 -2.17 -3.92
CA ILE A 109 16.56 -3.15 -2.90
C ILE A 109 15.67 -4.25 -3.48
N GLY A 110 16.12 -5.50 -3.31
CA GLY A 110 15.47 -6.67 -3.90
C GLY A 110 15.64 -6.72 -5.42
N THR A 111 15.28 -7.84 -6.02
CA THR A 111 15.34 -8.07 -7.47
C THR A 111 13.94 -7.97 -8.08
N GLU A 112 13.84 -7.88 -9.41
CA GLU A 112 12.54 -7.85 -10.10
C GLU A 112 11.59 -8.97 -9.64
N ALA A 113 12.13 -10.16 -9.36
CA ALA A 113 11.36 -11.32 -8.90
C ALA A 113 10.87 -11.23 -7.44
N THR A 114 11.52 -10.44 -6.57
CA THR A 114 11.24 -10.46 -5.12
C THR A 114 10.47 -9.25 -4.63
N ARG A 115 10.51 -8.10 -5.33
CA ARG A 115 9.86 -6.87 -4.85
C ARG A 115 8.35 -7.01 -4.65
N ALA A 116 7.65 -7.63 -5.60
CA ALA A 116 6.22 -7.85 -5.50
C ALA A 116 5.84 -8.75 -4.31
N SER A 117 6.57 -9.85 -4.11
CA SER A 117 6.31 -10.77 -3.00
C SER A 117 6.64 -10.17 -1.63
N ILE A 118 7.64 -9.28 -1.55
CA ILE A 118 7.93 -8.50 -0.33
C ILE A 118 6.76 -7.59 0.03
N ILE A 119 6.22 -6.82 -0.94
CA ILE A 119 5.07 -5.93 -0.70
C ILE A 119 3.84 -6.74 -0.27
N GLU A 120 3.58 -7.88 -0.94
CA GLU A 120 2.50 -8.78 -0.53
C GLU A 120 2.69 -9.34 0.89
N ALA A 121 3.92 -9.73 1.26
CA ALA A 121 4.21 -10.23 2.59
C ALA A 121 4.00 -9.15 3.67
N LEU A 122 4.35 -7.89 3.40
CA LEU A 122 4.10 -6.77 4.30
C LEU A 122 2.59 -6.53 4.51
N LYS A 123 1.79 -6.66 3.45
CA LYS A 123 0.32 -6.58 3.53
C LYS A 123 -0.27 -7.76 4.31
N GLN A 124 0.14 -8.98 3.99
CA GLN A 124 -0.34 -10.21 4.66
C GLN A 124 -0.02 -10.23 6.16
N LYS A 125 1.13 -9.68 6.55
CA LYS A 125 1.53 -9.54 7.96
C LYS A 125 0.91 -8.32 8.65
N GLU A 126 0.08 -7.54 7.95
CA GLU A 126 -0.62 -6.35 8.44
C GLU A 126 0.32 -5.23 8.88
N TYR A 127 1.52 -5.11 8.29
CA TYR A 127 2.44 -3.98 8.55
C TYR A 127 2.09 -2.76 7.69
N ILE A 128 1.53 -2.99 6.51
CA ILE A 128 1.04 -1.94 5.61
C ILE A 128 -0.36 -2.32 5.11
N GLN A 129 -1.13 -1.32 4.70
CA GLN A 129 -2.46 -1.49 4.12
C GLN A 129 -2.70 -0.51 2.97
N VAL A 130 -3.63 -0.85 2.08
CA VAL A 130 -4.03 0.01 0.96
C VAL A 130 -5.32 0.75 1.33
N ILE A 131 -5.27 2.08 1.37
CA ILE A 131 -6.43 2.96 1.59
C ILE A 131 -6.53 3.91 0.40
N LYS A 132 -7.62 3.84 -0.36
CA LYS A 132 -7.84 4.70 -1.54
C LYS A 132 -6.64 4.72 -2.49
N ASN A 133 -6.13 3.52 -2.84
CA ASN A 133 -4.95 3.32 -3.69
C ASN A 133 -3.60 3.83 -3.12
N LYS A 134 -3.54 4.20 -1.83
CA LYS A 134 -2.31 4.61 -1.15
C LYS A 134 -1.90 3.56 -0.12
N LEU A 135 -0.62 3.25 -0.07
CA LEU A 135 0.00 2.45 0.99
C LEU A 135 0.17 3.30 2.24
N VAL A 136 -0.33 2.77 3.35
CA VAL A 136 -0.25 3.39 4.67
C VAL A 136 0.33 2.36 5.64
N VAL A 137 1.29 2.78 6.45
CA VAL A 137 1.87 1.95 7.51
C VAL A 137 0.84 1.82 8.65
N THR A 138 0.59 0.60 9.12
CA THR A 138 -0.31 0.34 10.24
C THR A 138 0.38 0.66 11.57
N GLU A 139 -0.36 0.75 12.68
CA GLU A 139 0.26 0.91 14.01
C GLU A 139 1.22 -0.26 14.33
N LYS A 140 0.87 -1.48 13.89
CA LYS A 140 1.77 -2.65 13.97
C LYS A 140 3.06 -2.44 13.17
N GLY A 141 2.97 -1.88 11.97
CA GLY A 141 4.12 -1.56 11.14
C GLY A 141 5.01 -0.48 11.74
N LYS A 142 4.42 0.56 12.33
CA LYS A 142 5.16 1.62 13.04
C LYS A 142 5.93 1.06 14.22
N LEU A 143 5.30 0.22 15.05
CA LEU A 143 5.97 -0.47 16.16
C LEU A 143 7.18 -1.29 15.69
N LEU A 144 7.05 -2.00 14.56
CA LEU A 144 8.17 -2.74 13.99
C LEU A 144 9.31 -1.79 13.58
N CYS A 145 9.01 -0.67 12.90
CA CYS A 145 10.02 0.31 12.52
C CYS A 145 10.73 0.91 13.74
N GLN A 146 9.97 1.27 14.78
CA GLN A 146 10.52 1.82 16.02
C GLN A 146 11.38 0.80 16.78
N ALA A 147 11.00 -0.48 16.78
CA ALA A 147 11.76 -1.56 17.43
C ALA A 147 13.18 -1.73 16.90
N VAL A 148 13.43 -1.32 15.65
CA VAL A 148 14.73 -1.46 14.99
C VAL A 148 15.32 -0.12 14.56
N GLU A 149 14.76 1.01 15.01
CA GLU A 149 15.15 2.35 14.57
C GLU A 149 16.61 2.67 14.95
N SER A 150 17.05 2.23 16.12
CA SER A 150 18.44 2.33 16.61
C SER A 150 19.43 1.51 15.76
N GLN A 151 18.94 0.53 15.01
CA GLN A 151 19.73 -0.39 14.20
C GLN A 151 19.83 0.14 12.77
N HIS A 152 20.53 1.28 12.60
CA HIS A 152 20.65 2.00 11.32
C HIS A 152 21.07 1.13 10.14
N LEU A 153 21.91 0.12 10.39
CA LEU A 153 22.31 -0.80 9.33
C LEU A 153 21.08 -1.59 8.83
N LEU A 154 20.23 -2.10 9.71
CA LEU A 154 19.04 -2.88 9.33
C LEU A 154 17.96 -2.05 8.62
N THR A 155 17.88 -0.75 8.94
CA THR A 155 16.85 0.16 8.41
C THR A 155 17.28 0.94 7.18
N SER A 156 18.52 0.78 6.72
CA SER A 156 19.06 1.51 5.57
C SER A 156 19.27 0.63 4.33
N ALA A 157 19.11 1.25 3.15
CA ALA A 157 19.46 0.63 1.87
C ALA A 157 20.96 0.29 1.76
N GLU A 158 21.80 1.00 2.51
CA GLU A 158 23.25 0.84 2.54
C GLU A 158 23.68 -0.58 2.95
N MET A 159 22.95 -1.22 3.86
CA MET A 159 23.25 -2.60 4.26
C MET A 159 23.07 -3.60 3.11
N THR A 160 22.06 -3.37 2.26
CA THR A 160 21.87 -4.18 1.05
C THR A 160 23.06 -4.01 0.12
N ALA A 161 23.51 -2.75 -0.08
CA ALA A 161 24.71 -2.48 -0.86
C ALA A 161 25.93 -3.23 -0.32
N LYS A 162 26.21 -3.13 0.99
CA LYS A 162 27.34 -3.81 1.64
C LYS A 162 27.32 -5.33 1.49
N TRP A 163 26.15 -5.94 1.61
CA TRP A 163 26.00 -7.39 1.44
C TRP A 163 26.25 -7.81 -0.01
N GLU A 164 25.69 -7.09 -0.97
CA GLU A 164 25.92 -7.35 -2.40
C GLU A 164 27.40 -7.16 -2.77
N THR A 165 28.09 -6.15 -2.21
CA THR A 165 29.55 -6.00 -2.36
C THR A 165 30.28 -7.25 -1.92
N TYR A 166 29.94 -7.77 -0.74
CA TYR A 166 30.63 -8.91 -0.15
C TYR A 166 30.35 -10.19 -0.93
N LEU A 167 29.09 -10.42 -1.32
CA LEU A 167 28.69 -11.56 -2.15
C LEU A 167 29.40 -11.54 -3.51
N LYS A 168 29.56 -10.36 -4.13
CA LYS A 168 30.31 -10.18 -5.37
C LYS A 168 31.80 -10.52 -5.20
N LYS A 169 32.42 -10.10 -4.09
CA LYS A 169 33.82 -10.47 -3.76
C LYS A 169 33.99 -11.98 -3.61
N ILE A 170 33.05 -12.65 -2.95
CA ILE A 170 33.04 -14.12 -2.85
C ILE A 170 32.93 -14.75 -4.25
N GLY A 171 32.00 -14.27 -5.09
CA GLY A 171 31.83 -14.75 -6.47
C GLY A 171 33.09 -14.60 -7.33
N LYS A 172 33.87 -13.53 -7.10
CA LYS A 172 35.17 -13.27 -7.74
C LYS A 172 36.35 -14.03 -7.12
N ARG A 173 36.13 -14.80 -6.03
CA ARG A 173 37.17 -15.46 -5.22
C ARG A 173 38.14 -14.48 -4.53
N GLU A 174 37.71 -13.24 -4.35
CA GLU A 174 38.44 -12.18 -3.62
C GLU A 174 37.97 -12.07 -2.15
N GLY A 175 36.88 -12.76 -1.79
CA GLY A 175 36.29 -12.79 -0.46
C GLY A 175 36.19 -14.20 0.12
N ASN A 176 36.12 -14.30 1.45
CA ASN A 176 36.01 -15.57 2.16
C ASN A 176 34.57 -15.77 2.68
N GLN A 177 33.94 -16.87 2.28
CA GLN A 177 32.56 -17.20 2.66
C GLN A 177 32.40 -17.45 4.18
N GLU A 178 33.37 -18.12 4.82
CA GLU A 178 33.32 -18.39 6.26
C GLU A 178 33.36 -17.09 7.07
N ASN A 179 34.18 -16.12 6.64
CA ASN A 179 34.23 -14.79 7.24
C ASN A 179 32.90 -14.04 7.10
N PHE A 180 32.26 -14.11 5.92
CA PHE A 180 30.93 -13.52 5.71
C PHE A 180 29.90 -14.07 6.68
N ILE A 181 29.79 -15.40 6.75
CA ILE A 181 28.84 -16.09 7.63
C ILE A 181 29.16 -15.80 9.10
N THR A 182 30.44 -15.74 9.48
CA THR A 182 30.86 -15.38 10.83
C THR A 182 30.43 -13.96 11.19
N ASN A 183 30.56 -13.00 10.27
CA ASN A 183 30.11 -11.63 10.49
C ASN A 183 28.58 -11.53 10.59
N ILE A 184 27.83 -12.27 9.77
CA ILE A 184 26.37 -12.36 9.88
C ILE A 184 25.96 -12.92 11.26
N LYS A 185 26.62 -13.99 11.72
CA LYS A 185 26.35 -14.57 13.05
C LYS A 185 26.59 -13.56 14.16
N LYS A 186 27.72 -12.84 14.13
CA LYS A 186 28.02 -11.78 15.10
C LYS A 186 26.97 -10.67 15.08
N PHE A 187 26.52 -10.28 13.89
CA PHE A 187 25.47 -9.28 13.73
C PHE A 187 24.13 -9.76 14.32
N ILE A 188 23.74 -11.02 14.10
CA ILE A 188 22.53 -11.60 14.70
C ILE A 188 22.63 -11.61 16.23
N VAL A 189 23.78 -12.01 16.80
CA VAL A 189 23.99 -12.00 18.25
C VAL A 189 23.83 -10.58 18.81
N HIS A 190 24.45 -9.59 18.16
CA HIS A 190 24.29 -8.18 18.54
C HIS A 190 22.82 -7.73 18.52
N LEU A 191 22.06 -8.10 17.49
CA LEU A 191 20.63 -7.77 17.42
C LEU A 191 19.82 -8.43 18.54
N LEU A 192 20.12 -9.68 18.89
CA LEU A 192 19.44 -10.39 19.99
C LEU A 192 19.72 -9.76 21.36
N GLU A 193 20.87 -9.10 21.52
CA GLU A 193 21.23 -8.37 22.74
C GLU A 193 20.65 -6.95 22.76
N ALA A 194 20.67 -6.23 21.63
CA ALA A 194 20.29 -4.82 21.56
C ALA A 194 18.78 -4.59 21.42
N VAL A 195 18.11 -5.33 20.52
CA VAL A 195 16.70 -5.07 20.15
C VAL A 195 15.72 -5.25 21.33
N PRO A 196 15.87 -6.22 22.25
CA PRO A 196 14.96 -6.32 23.40
C PRO A 196 14.91 -5.05 24.25
N ASN A 197 16.05 -4.40 24.48
CA ASN A 197 16.12 -3.15 25.24
C ASN A 197 15.42 -1.99 24.53
N ASP A 198 15.37 -2.02 23.19
CA ASP A 198 14.65 -1.01 22.41
C ASP A 198 13.14 -1.29 22.39
N ILE A 199 12.74 -2.56 22.37
CA ILE A 199 11.34 -2.97 22.50
C ILE A 199 10.75 -2.55 23.85
N GLU A 200 11.52 -2.66 24.94
CA GLU A 200 11.06 -2.24 26.27
C GLU A 200 10.70 -0.75 26.36
N LYS A 201 11.28 0.08 25.49
CA LYS A 201 10.99 1.52 25.41
C LYS A 201 9.78 1.84 24.54
N LEU A 202 9.25 0.86 23.81
CA LEU A 202 8.13 1.09 22.90
C LEU A 202 6.81 1.25 23.65
N ASN A 203 6.01 2.19 23.18
CA ASN A 203 4.64 2.35 23.64
C ASN A 203 3.69 1.54 22.76
N PHE A 204 3.00 0.57 23.36
CA PHE A 204 2.02 -0.28 22.69
C PHE A 204 0.58 0.24 22.77
N SER A 205 0.33 1.38 23.44
CA SER A 205 -1.02 1.92 23.70
C SER A 205 -1.84 2.07 22.43
N ASP A 206 -1.25 2.67 21.40
CA ASP A 206 -1.97 3.03 20.17
C ASP A 206 -2.39 1.78 19.39
N TYR A 207 -1.52 0.77 19.39
CA TYR A 207 -1.82 -0.54 18.80
C TYR A 207 -2.89 -1.29 19.61
N GLN A 208 -2.83 -1.24 20.93
CA GLN A 208 -3.84 -1.85 21.82
C GLN A 208 -5.21 -1.19 21.63
N GLU A 209 -5.27 0.14 21.65
CA GLU A 209 -6.51 0.90 21.45
C GLU A 209 -7.11 0.62 20.06
N GLN A 210 -6.27 0.54 19.01
CA GLN A 210 -6.74 0.16 17.69
C GLN A 210 -7.34 -1.26 17.70
N LYS A 211 -6.66 -2.23 18.33
CA LYS A 211 -7.15 -3.61 18.42
C LYS A 211 -8.44 -3.72 19.22
N GLU A 212 -8.60 -2.94 20.28
CA GLU A 212 -9.84 -2.85 21.05
C GLU A 212 -10.98 -2.28 20.20
N LYS A 213 -10.75 -1.16 19.49
CA LYS A 213 -11.73 -0.59 18.56
C LYS A 213 -12.12 -1.56 17.45
N GLU A 214 -11.17 -2.34 16.93
CA GLU A 214 -11.42 -3.40 15.95
C GLU A 214 -12.26 -4.54 16.56
N ALA A 215 -11.93 -4.96 17.78
CA ALA A 215 -12.66 -5.98 18.51
C ALA A 215 -14.12 -5.54 18.78
N GLU A 216 -14.33 -4.30 19.20
CA GLU A 216 -15.66 -3.73 19.37
C GLU A 216 -16.46 -3.70 18.07
N LYS A 217 -15.85 -3.24 16.96
CA LYS A 217 -16.51 -3.23 15.64
C LYS A 217 -16.83 -4.63 15.10
N SER A 218 -16.14 -5.66 15.61
CA SER A 218 -16.38 -7.06 15.27
C SER A 218 -17.59 -7.66 16.00
N ILE A 219 -18.03 -7.03 17.10
CA ILE A 219 -19.24 -7.42 17.83
C ILE A 219 -20.47 -7.08 16.97
N VAL A 220 -21.28 -8.09 16.70
CA VAL A 220 -22.52 -7.93 15.90
C VAL A 220 -23.79 -8.00 16.72
N GLY A 221 -23.72 -8.53 17.95
CA GLY A 221 -24.88 -8.64 18.84
C GLY A 221 -24.57 -9.51 20.05
N LYS A 222 -25.62 -9.84 20.81
CA LYS A 222 -25.54 -10.74 21.98
C LYS A 222 -25.94 -12.15 21.58
N CYS A 223 -25.33 -13.13 22.26
CA CYS A 223 -25.57 -14.54 22.05
C CYS A 223 -26.94 -14.92 22.63
N PRO A 224 -27.84 -15.52 21.84
CA PRO A 224 -29.17 -15.90 22.32
C PRO A 224 -29.11 -17.05 23.34
N LYS A 225 -28.00 -17.79 23.44
CA LYS A 225 -27.82 -18.89 24.40
C LYS A 225 -27.28 -18.45 25.76
N CYS A 226 -26.38 -17.47 25.81
CA CYS A 226 -25.66 -17.13 27.05
C CYS A 226 -25.47 -15.62 27.29
N GLY A 227 -26.00 -14.74 26.44
CA GLY A 227 -25.91 -13.29 26.61
C GLY A 227 -24.53 -12.65 26.34
N ASN A 228 -23.49 -13.44 26.07
CA ASN A 228 -22.15 -12.93 25.73
C ASN A 228 -22.08 -12.36 24.30
N ASN A 229 -20.98 -11.74 23.93
CA ASN A 229 -20.84 -11.11 22.62
C ASN A 229 -20.75 -12.14 21.48
N ILE A 230 -21.37 -11.82 20.34
CA ILE A 230 -21.19 -12.56 19.09
C ILE A 230 -20.21 -11.76 18.22
N VAL A 231 -19.14 -12.42 17.78
CA VAL A 231 -18.10 -11.82 16.95
C VAL A 231 -17.99 -12.52 15.60
N LEU A 232 -17.69 -11.75 14.55
CA LEU A 232 -17.37 -12.33 13.25
C LEU A 232 -16.00 -13.04 13.32
N LYS A 233 -16.00 -14.35 13.10
CA LYS A 233 -14.79 -15.14 12.80
C LYS A 233 -14.65 -15.25 11.27
N LYS A 234 -13.59 -15.90 10.80
CA LYS A 234 -13.21 -15.97 9.36
C LYS A 234 -14.38 -16.17 8.38
N SER A 235 -15.35 -17.03 8.69
CA SER A 235 -16.48 -17.36 7.80
C SER A 235 -17.82 -17.59 8.51
N PHE A 236 -17.90 -17.30 9.81
CA PHE A 236 -19.10 -17.49 10.64
C PHE A 236 -19.07 -16.57 11.85
N TYR A 237 -20.24 -16.35 12.45
CA TYR A 237 -20.38 -15.62 13.70
C TYR A 237 -20.36 -16.59 14.87
N GLY A 238 -19.51 -16.36 15.86
CA GLY A 238 -19.34 -17.25 17.01
C GLY A 238 -19.47 -16.51 18.34
N CYS A 239 -19.94 -17.23 19.36
CA CYS A 239 -19.94 -16.72 20.73
C CYS A 239 -18.52 -16.49 21.26
N SER A 240 -18.32 -15.34 21.93
CA SER A 240 -17.04 -15.01 22.57
C SER A 240 -16.70 -15.92 23.74
N ASN A 241 -17.69 -16.63 24.30
CA ASN A 241 -17.53 -17.54 25.45
C ASN A 241 -17.27 -19.00 25.03
N TYR A 242 -16.76 -19.25 23.83
CA TYR A 242 -16.33 -20.59 23.42
C TYR A 242 -15.07 -21.01 24.23
N PRO A 243 -14.96 -22.27 24.70
CA PRO A 243 -15.80 -23.43 24.41
C PRO A 243 -17.07 -23.60 25.26
N GLU A 244 -17.22 -22.84 26.35
CA GLU A 244 -18.38 -22.94 27.26
C GLU A 244 -19.73 -22.66 26.56
N CYS A 245 -19.72 -21.81 25.52
CA CYS A 245 -20.85 -21.61 24.63
C CYS A 245 -20.48 -21.89 23.18
N THR A 246 -21.09 -22.91 22.59
CA THR A 246 -20.84 -23.37 21.21
C THR A 246 -21.78 -22.75 20.17
N PHE A 247 -22.51 -21.69 20.54
CA PHE A 247 -23.39 -21.01 19.60
C PHE A 247 -22.60 -20.44 18.42
N THR A 248 -23.04 -20.79 17.21
CA THR A 248 -22.52 -20.28 15.95
C THR A 248 -23.66 -19.94 15.02
N LEU A 249 -23.44 -18.97 14.13
CA LEU A 249 -24.38 -18.54 13.12
C LEU A 249 -23.63 -18.38 11.79
N ALA A 250 -24.16 -18.97 10.72
CA ALA A 250 -23.54 -18.88 9.40
C ALA A 250 -23.52 -17.44 8.88
N GLU A 251 -22.43 -17.03 8.23
CA GLU A 251 -22.33 -15.71 7.60
C GLU A 251 -23.20 -15.59 6.34
N HIS A 252 -23.59 -16.74 5.76
CA HIS A 252 -24.32 -16.84 4.52
C HIS A 252 -25.64 -17.59 4.68
N PHE A 253 -26.68 -17.08 4.03
CA PHE A 253 -27.92 -17.81 3.78
C PHE A 253 -28.03 -18.09 2.29
N ARG A 254 -28.03 -19.37 1.90
CA ARG A 254 -28.10 -19.82 0.48
C ARG A 254 -27.14 -19.05 -0.46
N LYS A 255 -25.86 -18.97 -0.06
CA LYS A 255 -24.76 -18.26 -0.76
C LYS A 255 -24.87 -16.73 -0.77
N LYS A 256 -25.94 -16.15 -0.21
CA LYS A 256 -26.04 -14.70 0.02
C LYS A 256 -25.40 -14.36 1.36
N LYS A 257 -24.40 -13.49 1.35
CA LYS A 257 -23.80 -12.93 2.57
C LYS A 257 -24.82 -12.07 3.30
N LEU A 258 -24.99 -12.32 4.60
CA LEU A 258 -25.88 -11.54 5.45
C LEU A 258 -25.25 -10.20 5.79
N THR A 259 -26.06 -9.15 5.86
CA THR A 259 -25.60 -7.84 6.33
C THR A 259 -25.45 -7.83 7.85
N LYS A 260 -24.64 -6.91 8.41
CA LYS A 260 -24.53 -6.75 9.87
C LYS A 260 -25.92 -6.51 10.52
N THR A 261 -26.79 -5.76 9.85
CA THR A 261 -28.17 -5.53 10.28
C THR A 261 -28.98 -6.81 10.34
N ASN A 262 -28.92 -7.65 9.29
CA ASN A 262 -29.62 -8.94 9.29
C ASN A 262 -29.16 -9.83 10.43
N VAL A 263 -27.84 -9.89 10.67
CA VAL A 263 -27.28 -10.72 11.75
C VAL A 263 -27.76 -10.22 13.11
N LYS A 264 -27.79 -8.90 13.32
CA LYS A 264 -28.29 -8.31 14.57
C LYS A 264 -29.77 -8.63 14.80
N GLU A 265 -30.62 -8.44 13.79
CA GLU A 265 -32.05 -8.79 13.85
C GLU A 265 -32.28 -10.27 14.16
N LEU A 266 -31.49 -11.15 13.53
CA LEU A 266 -31.54 -12.59 13.77
C LEU A 266 -31.15 -12.95 15.22
N LEU A 267 -30.10 -12.33 15.76
CA LEU A 267 -29.68 -12.55 17.15
C LEU A 267 -30.69 -12.02 18.18
N GLU A 268 -31.47 -11.00 17.82
CA GLU A 268 -32.61 -10.49 18.60
C GLU A 268 -33.87 -11.37 18.47
N GLY A 269 -33.81 -12.45 17.68
CA GLY A 269 -34.92 -13.38 17.47
C GLY A 269 -35.99 -12.88 16.49
N LYS A 270 -35.70 -11.83 15.71
CA LYS A 270 -36.64 -11.23 14.75
C LYS A 270 -36.66 -11.98 13.42
N GLU A 271 -37.82 -11.97 12.79
CA GLU A 271 -37.95 -12.31 11.38
C GLU A 271 -37.23 -11.26 10.53
N THR A 272 -36.27 -11.71 9.72
CA THR A 272 -35.28 -10.85 9.07
C THR A 272 -35.39 -10.97 7.56
N LEU A 273 -35.48 -9.84 6.86
CA LEU A 273 -35.57 -9.80 5.40
C LEU A 273 -34.17 -9.86 4.75
N VAL A 274 -33.92 -10.93 3.98
CA VAL A 274 -32.71 -11.10 3.18
C VAL A 274 -33.06 -10.89 1.71
N LYS A 275 -32.53 -9.80 1.12
CA LYS A 275 -32.82 -9.41 -0.27
C LYS A 275 -31.80 -9.98 -1.27
N GLY A 276 -32.27 -10.29 -2.47
CA GLY A 276 -31.42 -10.62 -3.62
C GLY A 276 -30.67 -11.95 -3.49
N ILE A 277 -31.34 -12.99 -2.99
CA ILE A 277 -30.84 -14.37 -2.97
C ILE A 277 -30.96 -14.94 -4.38
N LYS A 278 -29.89 -15.56 -4.90
CA LYS A 278 -29.86 -16.11 -6.27
C LYS A 278 -30.33 -17.57 -6.30
N THR A 279 -31.22 -17.90 -7.24
CA THR A 279 -31.56 -19.29 -7.57
C THR A 279 -30.52 -19.91 -8.51
N LYS A 280 -30.64 -21.22 -8.78
CA LYS A 280 -29.80 -21.91 -9.78
C LYS A 280 -29.88 -21.25 -11.15
N ASP A 281 -31.05 -20.71 -11.51
CA ASP A 281 -31.32 -20.05 -12.80
C ASP A 281 -30.92 -18.56 -12.82
N ARG A 282 -30.08 -18.12 -11.87
CA ARG A 282 -29.63 -16.72 -11.70
C ARG A 282 -30.72 -15.68 -11.42
N LYS A 283 -32.00 -16.09 -11.27
CA LYS A 283 -33.08 -15.21 -10.82
C LYS A 283 -32.91 -14.86 -9.34
N SER A 284 -33.26 -13.65 -8.95
CA SER A 284 -33.18 -13.18 -7.56
C SER A 284 -34.53 -13.19 -6.87
N TYR A 285 -34.56 -13.54 -5.60
CA TYR A 285 -35.75 -13.44 -4.74
C TYR A 285 -35.38 -12.90 -3.36
N ASN A 286 -36.38 -12.43 -2.62
CA ASN A 286 -36.26 -11.99 -1.24
C ASN A 286 -36.88 -13.04 -0.31
N ALA A 287 -36.28 -13.25 0.86
CA ALA A 287 -36.78 -14.22 1.84
C ALA A 287 -36.82 -13.60 3.24
N VAL A 288 -37.84 -13.94 4.01
CA VAL A 288 -37.89 -13.74 5.45
C VAL A 288 -37.30 -14.99 6.11
N VAL A 289 -36.34 -14.80 7.01
CA VAL A 289 -35.63 -15.87 7.70
C VAL A 289 -35.56 -15.62 9.21
N LYS A 290 -35.39 -16.68 10.01
CA LYS A 290 -35.27 -16.60 11.47
C LYS A 290 -34.25 -17.63 11.97
N ILE A 291 -33.68 -17.42 13.15
CA ILE A 291 -32.88 -18.46 13.83
C ILE A 291 -33.84 -19.52 14.40
N GLY A 292 -33.68 -20.76 13.94
CA GLY A 292 -34.40 -21.93 14.43
C GLY A 292 -33.86 -22.46 15.77
N GLU A 293 -34.60 -23.37 16.39
CA GLU A 293 -34.26 -23.94 17.72
C GLU A 293 -32.90 -24.64 17.76
N LYS A 294 -32.46 -25.20 16.63
CA LYS A 294 -31.16 -25.87 16.48
C LYS A 294 -30.01 -24.88 16.21
N GLY A 295 -30.28 -23.58 16.12
CA GLY A 295 -29.28 -22.54 15.84
C GLY A 295 -28.99 -22.31 14.35
N TYR A 296 -29.73 -22.95 13.45
CA TYR A 296 -29.65 -22.73 12.00
C TYR A 296 -30.57 -21.60 11.55
N ILE A 297 -30.31 -21.05 10.36
CA ILE A 297 -31.17 -20.04 9.75
C ILE A 297 -32.27 -20.76 8.96
N ASP A 298 -33.49 -20.65 9.46
CA ASP A 298 -34.68 -21.24 8.85
C ASP A 298 -35.36 -20.25 7.91
N PHE A 299 -35.83 -20.77 6.78
CA PHE A 299 -36.67 -20.02 5.83
C PHE A 299 -38.09 -19.96 6.36
N ILE A 300 -38.68 -18.77 6.41
CA ILE A 300 -40.07 -18.56 6.83
C ILE A 300 -40.97 -18.37 5.62
N SER A 301 -40.70 -17.36 4.80
CA SER A 301 -41.56 -17.02 3.66
C SER A 301 -40.81 -16.26 2.57
N PHE A 302 -41.38 -16.26 1.36
CA PHE A 302 -40.95 -15.35 0.30
C PHE A 302 -41.47 -13.94 0.60
N SER A 303 -40.62 -12.95 0.38
CA SER A 303 -41.02 -11.54 0.41
C SER A 303 -41.11 -11.02 -1.02
N LYS A 304 -42.08 -10.13 -1.28
CA LYS A 304 -42.25 -9.48 -2.59
C LYS A 304 -41.07 -8.56 -2.93
#